data_AF-A0A9P0LTR9-F1
#
_entry.id   AF-A0A9P0LTR9-F1
#
_cell.length_a   1.000
_cell.length_b   1.000
_cell.length_c   1.000
_cell.angle_alpha   90.00
_cell.angle_beta   90.00
_cell.angle_gamma   90.00
#
_symmetry.space_group_name_H-M   'P 1'
#
loop_
_entity.id
_entity.type
_entity.pdbx_description
1 polymer ?
#
loop_
_entity_poly.entity_id
_entity_poly.type
_entity_poly.pdbx_seq_one_letter_code
_entity_poly.pdbx_strand_id
1 'polypeptide(L)' 'MPYKSTDASKSKRVRRAYTPYQLLEVEKQFDTNTYLSRPRRIQVAEELDLVERQIKALFQNRRMKYKKT' A
#
# COMPACT_ATOMS: atom_id res chain seq x y z
N MET A 1 -16.28 -6.89 -29.42
CA MET A 1 -15.72 -5.60 -29.00
C MET A 1 -14.34 -5.82 -28.37
N PRO A 2 -13.24 -5.58 -29.10
CA PRO A 2 -11.90 -5.67 -28.51
C PRO A 2 -11.65 -4.43 -27.64
N TYR A 3 -11.32 -4.63 -26.37
CA TYR A 3 -10.91 -3.53 -25.49
C TYR A 3 -9.61 -2.92 -26.00
N LYS A 4 -9.67 -1.63 -26.35
CA LYS A 4 -8.48 -0.81 -26.62
C LYS A 4 -7.63 -0.76 -25.36
N SER A 5 -6.51 -1.47 -25.36
CA SER A 5 -5.42 -1.25 -24.42
C SER A 5 -4.81 0.11 -24.74
N THR A 6 -5.24 1.15 -24.01
CA THR A 6 -4.62 2.46 -24.09
C THR A 6 -3.21 2.36 -23.52
N ASP A 7 -2.24 2.31 -24.42
CA ASP A 7 -0.85 2.66 -24.14
C ASP A 7 -0.81 4.05 -23.54
N ALA A 8 -0.33 4.14 -22.31
CA ALA A 8 0.17 5.37 -21.73
C ALA A 8 1.25 4.95 -20.75
N SER A 9 2.46 4.71 -21.28
CA SER A 9 3.70 5.36 -20.81
C SER A 9 3.70 5.87 -19.35
N LYS A 10 3.33 5.01 -18.39
CA LYS A 10 3.57 5.25 -16.97
C LYS A 10 5.05 5.00 -16.78
N SER A 11 5.84 6.08 -16.77
CA SER A 11 7.20 6.09 -16.23
C SER A 11 7.23 5.10 -15.07
N LYS A 12 7.91 3.97 -15.24
CA LYS A 12 7.93 2.91 -14.22
C LYS A 12 8.50 3.57 -12.98
N ARG A 13 7.62 3.97 -12.04
CA ARG A 13 8.02 4.60 -10.78
C ARG A 13 9.11 3.72 -10.21
N VAL A 14 10.29 4.30 -9.99
CA VAL A 14 11.43 3.59 -9.41
C VAL A 14 10.91 2.89 -8.16
N ARG A 15 10.99 1.56 -8.15
CA ARG A 15 10.55 0.78 -7.00
C ARG A 15 11.56 1.01 -5.89
N ARG A 16 11.21 1.85 -4.92
CA ARG A 16 11.88 1.85 -3.63
C ARG A 16 11.41 0.62 -2.86
N ALA A 17 12.36 -0.17 -2.37
CA ALA A 17 12.08 -1.23 -1.41
C ALA A 17 11.66 -0.62 -0.08
N TYR A 18 10.70 -1.24 0.61
CA TYR A 18 10.34 -0.89 1.97
C TYR A 18 11.32 -1.55 2.95
N THR A 19 11.62 -0.89 4.05
CA THR A 19 12.48 -1.45 5.10
C THR A 19 11.75 -2.57 5.86
N PRO A 20 12.47 -3.51 6.50
CA PRO A 20 11.84 -4.53 7.35
C PRO A 20 10.94 -3.94 8.44
N TYR A 21 11.37 -2.81 9.04
CA TYR A 21 10.58 -2.07 10.03
C TYR A 21 9.25 -1.56 9.47
N GLN A 22 9.27 -0.95 8.27
CA GLN A 22 8.05 -0.46 7.60
C GLN A 22 7.06 -1.59 7.32
N LEU A 23 7.55 -2.78 6.93
CA LEU A 23 6.70 -3.93 6.68
C LEU A 23 6.09 -4.48 7.98
N LEU A 24 6.90 -4.60 9.04
CA LEU A 24 6.46 -5.10 10.34
C LEU A 24 5.34 -4.23 10.94
N GLU A 25 5.50 -2.91 10.93
CA GLU A 25 4.47 -2.02 11.46
C GLU A 25 3.18 -2.06 10.63
N VAL A 26 3.28 -2.20 9.30
CA VAL A 26 2.10 -2.39 8.45
C VAL A 26 1.39 -3.71 8.78
N GLU A 27 2.11 -4.80 9.06
CA GLU A 27 1.53 -6.08 9.46
C GLU A 27 0.81 -5.96 10.81
N LYS A 28 1.47 -5.37 11.82
CA LYS A 28 0.88 -5.12 13.14
C LYS A 28 -0.41 -4.29 13.07
N GLN A 29 -0.43 -3.26 12.21
CA GLN A 29 -1.63 -2.46 11.98
C GLN A 29 -2.71 -3.23 11.20
N PHE A 30 -2.32 -4.11 10.28
CA PHE A 30 -3.25 -4.92 9.51
C PHE A 30 -3.96 -5.98 10.37
N ASP A 31 -3.24 -6.56 11.32
CA ASP A 31 -3.78 -7.56 12.26
C ASP A 31 -4.81 -6.94 13.21
N THR A 32 -4.63 -5.67 13.57
CA THR A 32 -5.61 -4.92 14.37
C THR A 32 -6.78 -4.42 13.52
N ASN A 33 -6.53 -3.92 12.30
CA ASN A 33 -7.59 -3.53 11.38
C ASN A 33 -7.17 -3.67 9.90
N THR A 34 -7.93 -4.47 9.14
CA THR A 34 -7.67 -4.71 7.71
C THR A 34 -7.93 -3.50 6.80
N TYR A 35 -8.54 -2.44 7.34
CA TYR A 35 -8.82 -1.17 6.68
C TYR A 35 -8.40 0.03 7.54
N LEU A 36 -7.68 0.98 6.94
CA LEU A 36 -7.33 2.22 7.63
C LEU A 36 -8.38 3.30 7.41
N SER A 37 -8.79 3.94 8.51
CA SER A 37 -9.46 5.24 8.48
C SER A 37 -8.48 6.33 8.01
N ARG A 38 -9.01 7.50 7.61
CA ARG A 38 -8.16 8.62 7.17
C ARG A 38 -7.20 9.10 8.27
N PRO A 39 -7.62 9.32 9.53
CA PRO A 39 -6.71 9.74 10.59
C PRO A 39 -5.59 8.73 10.86
N ARG A 40 -5.91 7.43 10.94
CA ARG A 40 -4.89 6.40 11.18
C ARG A 40 -3.90 6.30 10.03
N ARG A 41 -4.37 6.47 8.78
CA ARG A 41 -3.48 6.47 7.62
C ARG A 41 -2.46 7.62 7.64
N ILE A 42 -2.86 8.81 8.12
CA ILE A 42 -1.95 9.95 8.26
C ILE A 42 -0.90 9.64 9.33
N GLN A 43 -1.31 9.15 10.51
CA GLN A 43 -0.38 8.78 11.58
C GLN A 43 0.63 7.73 11.14
N VAL A 44 0.17 6.65 10.51
CA VAL A 44 1.06 5.57 10.02
C VAL A 44 1.99 6.06 8.90
N ALA A 45 1.53 7.02 8.09
CA ALA A 45 2.36 7.63 7.06
C ALA A 45 3.52 8.45 7.68
N GLU A 46 3.23 9.24 8.71
CA GLU A 46 4.23 10.01 9.47
C GLU A 46 5.20 9.08 10.25
N GLU A 47 4.67 8.05 10.93
CA GLU A 47 5.46 7.06 11.69
C GLU A 47 6.46 6.30 10.80
N LEU A 48 6.13 6.07 9.53
CA LEU A 48 6.93 5.25 8.60
C LEU A 48 7.73 6.04 7.58
N ASP A 49 7.67 7.38 7.61
CA ASP A 49 8.22 8.27 6.58
C ASP A 49 7.77 7.87 5.17
N LEU A 50 6.46 7.62 5.03
CA LEU A 50 5.80 7.24 3.77
C LEU A 50 4.68 8.22 3.47
N VAL A 51 4.32 8.34 2.19
CA VAL A 51 3.14 9.14 1.81
C VAL A 51 1.86 8.32 2.01
N GLU A 52 0.75 8.96 2.40
CA GLU A 52 -0.57 8.31 2.55
C GLU A 52 -0.94 7.38 1.36
N ARG A 53 -0.59 7.78 0.14
CA ARG A 53 -0.82 6.99 -1.08
C ARG A 53 -0.08 5.65 -1.04
N GLN A 54 1.14 5.61 -0.51
CA GLN A 54 1.91 4.38 -0.36
C GLN A 54 1.29 3.48 0.71
N ILE A 55 0.90 4.04 1.85
CA ILE A 55 0.18 3.29 2.90
C ILE A 55 -1.13 2.70 2.35
N LYS A 56 -1.91 3.49 1.60
CA LYS A 56 -3.13 3.01 0.93
C LYS A 56 -2.85 1.82 0.00
N ALA A 57 -1.79 1.91 -0.81
CA ALA A 57 -1.41 0.84 -1.73
C ALA A 57 -0.89 -0.41 -0.99
N LEU A 58 -0.13 -0.24 0.09
CA LEU A 58 0.34 -1.33 0.94
C LEU A 58 -0.82 -2.11 1.56
N PHE A 59 -1.82 -1.42 2.12
CA PHE A 59 -3.01 -2.07 2.67
C PHE A 59 -3.86 -2.74 1.59
N GLN A 60 -3.95 -2.15 0.40
CA GLN A 60 -4.61 -2.81 -0.75
C GLN A 60 -3.88 -4.11 -1.13
N ASN A 61 -2.55 -4.07 -1.28
CA ASN A 61 -1.75 -5.24 -1.61
C ASN A 61 -1.83 -6.32 -0.51
N ARG A 62 -1.82 -5.90 0.76
CA ARG A 62 -1.93 -6.82 1.90
C ARG A 62 -3.29 -7.53 1.95
N ARG A 63 -4.40 -6.82 1.66
CA ARG A 63 -5.73 -7.44 1.51
C ARG A 63 -5.79 -8.41 0.33
N MET A 64 -5.17 -8.07 -0.80
CA MET A 64 -5.10 -8.97 -1.95
C MET A 64 -4.34 -10.26 -1.61
N LYS A 65 -3.24 -10.18 -0.85
CA LYS A 65 -2.52 -11.35 -0.35
C LYS A 65 -3.38 -12.17 0.63
N TYR A 66 -4.04 -11.51 1.57
CA TYR A 66 -4.92 -12.15 2.55
C TYR A 66 -6.08 -12.92 1.89
N LYS A 67 -6.70 -12.38 0.83
CA LYS A 67 -7.76 -13.06 0.08
C LYS A 67 -7.28 -14.23 -0.78
N LYS A 68 -5.99 -14.30 -1.09
CA LYS A 68 -5.39 -15.35 -1.92
C LYS A 68 -4.83 -16.51 -1.09
N THR A 69 -4.77 -16.34 0.23
CA THR A 69 -4.35 -17.35 1.20
C THR A 69 -5.60 -17.90 1.85
#